data_AF-A0A369H3J3-F1
#
_entry.id   AF-A0A369H3J3-F1
#
_cell.length_a   1.000
_cell.length_b   1.000
_cell.length_c   1.000
_cell.angle_alpha   90.00
_cell.angle_beta   90.00
_cell.angle_gamma   90.00
#
_symmetry.space_group_name_H-M   'P 1'
#
loop_
_entity.id
_entity.type
_entity.pdbx_description
1 polymer ?
#
loop_
_entity_poly.entity_id
_entity_poly.type
_entity_poly.pdbx_seq_one_letter_code
_entity_poly.pdbx_strand_id
1 'polypeptide(L)'
;MVSTRRLPWLCRQLHFPTPMRQRTFASSTGQPSSTSSFYKTFSRPIAKTLLLAVFTYQLAYWGWAKLEADEIRAEQLANISQLEAQVREMASNKTGAKSVDSS
;
A
#
# COMPACT_ATOMS: atom_id res chain seq x y z
N MET A 1 -27.82 -52.19 38.04
CA MET A 1 -27.90 -50.72 37.82
C MET A 1 -26.90 -50.33 36.75
N VAL A 2 -27.36 -49.47 35.85
CA VAL A 2 -26.79 -49.06 34.56
C VAL A 2 -25.55 -48.16 34.74
N SER A 3 -24.59 -48.34 33.81
CA SER A 3 -23.68 -47.34 33.19
C SER A 3 -23.43 -46.03 33.95
N THR A 4 -22.19 -45.58 34.12
CA THR A 4 -21.57 -44.80 33.04
C THR A 4 -20.05 -44.70 33.22
N ARG A 5 -19.31 -45.24 32.24
CA ARG A 5 -17.91 -44.92 31.99
C ARG A 5 -17.86 -43.53 31.36
N ARG A 6 -17.30 -42.53 32.04
CA ARG A 6 -17.04 -41.22 31.42
C ARG A 6 -15.78 -41.33 30.56
N LEU A 7 -15.94 -41.17 29.25
CA LEU A 7 -14.87 -41.07 28.26
C LEU A 7 -14.23 -39.67 28.32
N PRO A 8 -12.91 -39.52 28.57
CA PRO A 8 -12.20 -38.26 28.37
C PRO A 8 -11.67 -38.23 26.93
N TRP A 9 -12.57 -38.18 25.96
CA TRP A 9 -12.21 -37.84 24.59
C TRP A 9 -12.78 -36.46 24.28
N LEU A 10 -11.93 -35.61 23.70
CA LEU A 10 -12.19 -34.24 23.21
C LEU A 10 -11.68 -33.07 24.08
N CYS A 11 -10.58 -33.23 24.79
CA CYS A 11 -9.66 -32.08 24.96
C CYS A 11 -8.79 -31.97 23.70
N ARG A 12 -9.41 -31.52 22.62
CA ARG A 12 -8.72 -31.02 21.41
C ARG A 12 -7.97 -29.75 21.81
N GLN A 13 -6.76 -29.92 22.36
CA GLN A 13 -5.79 -28.84 22.55
C GLN A 13 -5.31 -28.37 21.18
N LEU A 14 -6.02 -27.39 20.62
CA LEU A 14 -5.51 -26.58 19.53
C LEU A 14 -4.34 -25.76 20.08
N HIS A 15 -3.17 -26.02 19.51
CA HIS A 15 -1.94 -25.27 19.61
C HIS A 15 -2.16 -23.77 19.82
N PHE A 16 -1.82 -23.30 21.02
CA PHE A 16 -1.71 -21.88 21.32
C PHE A 16 -0.51 -21.29 20.54
N PRO A 17 -0.61 -20.05 20.04
CA PRO A 17 0.47 -19.42 19.30
C PRO A 17 1.67 -19.20 20.23
N THR A 18 2.85 -19.56 19.73
CA THR A 18 4.16 -19.26 20.33
C THR A 18 4.23 -17.81 20.79
N PRO A 19 4.70 -17.51 22.03
CA PRO A 19 4.94 -16.14 22.44
C PRO A 19 6.00 -15.54 21.52
N MET A 20 5.63 -14.51 20.76
CA MET A 20 6.60 -13.71 20.02
C MET A 20 7.65 -13.19 21.01
N ARG A 21 8.90 -13.63 20.82
CA ARG A 21 10.07 -13.09 21.51
C ARG A 21 10.14 -11.59 21.23
N GLN A 22 9.66 -10.77 22.16
CA GLN A 22 9.83 -9.33 22.12
C GLN A 22 11.32 -9.04 22.04
N ARG A 23 11.78 -8.51 20.90
CA ARG A 23 13.11 -7.90 20.80
C ARG A 23 13.10 -6.65 21.69
N THR A 24 13.61 -6.80 22.90
CA THR A 24 14.03 -5.67 23.72
C THR A 24 15.26 -5.07 23.07
N PHE A 25 15.08 -3.91 22.44
CA PHE A 25 16.21 -3.07 22.02
C PHE A 25 16.95 -2.62 23.28
N ALA A 26 18.29 -2.67 23.25
CA ALA A 26 19.17 -2.32 24.35
C ALA A 26 19.20 -0.80 24.62
N SER A 27 18.05 -0.22 24.92
CA SER A 27 17.89 1.19 25.30
C SER A 27 17.04 1.27 26.56
N SER A 28 17.57 0.80 27.69
CA SER A 28 17.05 1.20 29.01
C SER A 28 18.06 0.83 30.11
N THR A 29 19.06 1.69 30.29
CA THR A 29 19.66 1.89 31.62
C THR A 29 18.88 2.92 32.44
N GLY A 30 17.82 3.53 31.88
CA GLY A 30 16.91 4.42 32.59
C GLY A 30 15.61 3.71 32.98
N GLN A 31 15.27 3.76 34.27
CA GLN A 31 13.95 3.38 34.77
C GLN A 31 12.85 4.02 33.90
N PRO A 32 11.80 3.29 33.51
CA PRO A 32 10.70 3.89 32.76
C PRO A 32 10.08 4.98 33.62
N SER A 33 10.18 6.24 33.17
CA SER A 33 9.46 7.34 33.82
C SER A 33 7.97 7.04 33.80
N SER A 34 7.23 7.43 34.84
CA SER A 34 5.78 7.19 34.94
C SER A 34 5.06 7.67 33.67
N THR A 35 5.49 8.80 33.11
CA THR A 35 5.00 9.38 31.86
C THR A 35 5.22 8.47 30.64
N SER A 36 6.35 7.77 30.54
CA SER A 36 6.63 6.87 29.41
C SER A 36 5.67 5.67 29.35
N SER A 37 5.21 5.17 30.50
CA SER A 37 4.22 4.09 30.57
C SER A 37 2.83 4.55 30.11
N PHE A 38 2.41 5.77 30.45
CA PHE A 38 1.12 6.31 29.99
C PHE A 38 1.04 6.40 28.46
N TYR A 39 2.05 6.97 27.80
CA TYR A 39 2.07 7.08 26.34
C TYR A 39 2.19 5.70 25.64
N LYS A 40 2.86 4.74 26.28
CA LYS A 40 2.94 3.37 25.75
C LYS A 40 1.61 2.63 25.80
N THR A 41 0.80 2.85 26.84
CA THR A 41 -0.45 2.11 27.03
C THR A 41 -1.62 2.76 26.31
N PHE A 42 -1.74 4.09 26.35
CA PHE A 42 -2.91 4.79 25.82
C PHE A 42 -2.66 5.43 24.46
N SER A 43 -1.52 6.09 24.28
CA SER A 43 -1.28 6.86 23.06
C SER A 43 -0.84 5.99 21.88
N ARG A 44 -0.10 4.91 22.13
CA ARG A 44 0.36 3.98 21.06
C ARG A 44 -0.80 3.33 20.29
N PRO A 45 -1.81 2.72 20.95
CA PRO A 45 -2.96 2.16 20.24
C PRO A 45 -3.76 3.22 19.49
N ILE A 46 -4.03 4.36 20.13
CA ILE A 46 -4.82 5.46 19.54
C ILE A 46 -4.11 6.06 18.32
N ALA A 47 -2.81 6.33 18.43
CA ALA A 47 -2.02 6.84 17.32
C ALA A 47 -2.00 5.83 16.16
N LYS A 48 -1.87 4.53 16.45
CA LYS A 48 -1.90 3.49 15.41
C LYS A 48 -3.24 3.45 14.69
N THR A 49 -4.37 3.52 15.41
CA THR A 49 -5.69 3.51 14.79
C THR A 49 -5.96 4.79 14.01
N LEU A 50 -5.57 5.95 14.54
CA LEU A 50 -5.76 7.23 13.87
C LEU A 50 -4.95 7.30 12.57
N LEU A 51 -3.67 6.92 12.62
CA LEU A 51 -2.82 6.87 11.43
C LEU A 51 -3.33 5.86 10.41
N LEU A 52 -3.77 4.69 10.86
CA LEU A 52 -4.35 3.69 9.96
C LEU A 52 -5.64 4.21 9.33
N ALA A 53 -6.53 4.83 10.11
CA ALA A 53 -7.79 5.40 9.63
C ALA A 53 -7.54 6.46 8.54
N VAL A 54 -6.65 7.41 8.81
CA VAL A 54 -6.25 8.43 7.82
C VAL A 54 -5.66 7.75 6.60
N PHE A 55 -4.74 6.80 6.77
CA PHE A 55 -4.13 6.08 5.65
C PHE A 55 -5.17 5.35 4.78
N THR A 56 -6.12 4.63 5.38
CA THR A 56 -7.22 3.99 4.63
C THR A 56 -8.08 5.00 3.90
N TYR A 57 -8.39 6.15 4.52
CA TYR A 57 -9.14 7.22 3.86
C TYR A 57 -8.36 7.79 2.66
N GLN A 58 -7.06 8.04 2.83
CA GLN A 58 -6.20 8.53 1.75
C GLN A 58 -6.12 7.53 0.61
N LEU A 59 -6.00 6.23 0.89
CA LEU A 59 -5.99 5.19 -0.14
C LEU A 59 -7.34 5.07 -0.88
N ALA A 60 -8.46 5.19 -0.16
CA ALA A 60 -9.77 5.18 -0.79
C ALA A 60 -9.97 6.38 -1.71
N TYR A 61 -9.60 7.59 -1.26
CA TYR A 61 -9.67 8.79 -2.06
C TYR A 61 -8.71 8.75 -3.26
N TRP A 62 -7.48 8.27 -3.04
CA TRP A 62 -6.51 8.08 -4.12
C TRP A 62 -6.96 7.02 -5.12
N GLY A 63 -7.55 5.92 -4.65
CA GLY A 63 -8.13 4.88 -5.51
C GLY A 63 -9.27 5.43 -6.36
N TRP A 64 -10.14 6.26 -5.77
CA TRP A 64 -11.18 6.97 -6.49
C TRP A 64 -10.59 7.88 -7.59
N ALA A 65 -9.65 8.76 -7.23
CA ALA A 65 -9.01 9.67 -8.18
C ALA A 65 -8.19 8.93 -9.26
N LYS A 66 -7.68 7.74 -8.96
CA LYS A 66 -6.90 6.94 -9.91
C LYS A 66 -7.79 6.28 -10.97
N LEU A 67 -8.97 5.82 -10.60
CA LEU A 67 -9.96 5.27 -11.55
C LEU A 67 -10.34 6.31 -12.60
N GLU A 68 -10.57 7.56 -12.20
CA GLU A 68 -10.84 8.66 -13.13
C GLU A 68 -9.61 9.00 -14.00
N ALA A 69 -8.40 8.94 -13.42
CA ALA A 69 -7.17 9.26 -14.14
C ALA A 69 -6.74 8.17 -15.14
N ASP A 70 -7.16 6.91 -14.97
CA ASP A 70 -6.78 5.82 -15.86
C ASP A 70 -7.43 5.96 -17.25
N GLU A 71 -8.63 6.53 -17.34
CA GLU A 71 -9.29 6.84 -18.61
C GLU A 71 -8.58 8.00 -19.35
N ILE A 72 -8.20 9.04 -18.60
CA ILE A 72 -7.49 10.21 -19.14
C ILE A 72 -6.08 9.85 -19.63
N ARG A 73 -5.38 8.93 -18.95
CA ARG A 73 -4.03 8.51 -19.37
C ARG A 73 -4.05 7.73 -20.69
N ALA A 74 -5.09 6.95 -20.94
CA ALA A 74 -5.24 6.23 -22.21
C ALA A 74 -5.42 7.20 -23.39
N GLU A 75 -6.26 8.22 -23.22
CA GLU A 75 -6.47 9.26 -24.22
C GLU A 75 -5.20 10.09 -24.48
N GLN A 76 -4.47 10.48 -23.43
CA GLN A 76 -3.24 11.26 -23.59
C GLN A 76 -2.15 10.49 -24.33
N LEU A 77 -1.99 9.18 -24.05
CA LEU A 77 -1.05 8.33 -24.79
C LEU A 77 -1.43 8.22 -26.27
N ALA A 78 -2.72 8.09 -26.58
CA ALA A 78 -3.20 8.08 -27.96
C ALA A 78 -2.91 9.41 -28.67
N ASN A 79 -3.17 10.55 -28.01
CA ASN A 79 -2.89 11.87 -28.56
C ASN A 79 -1.40 12.11 -28.81
N ILE A 80 -0.52 11.70 -27.89
CA ILE A 80 0.93 11.79 -28.07
C ILE A 80 1.37 10.95 -29.27
N SER A 81 0.86 9.73 -29.43
CA SER A 81 1.22 8.88 -30.57
C SER A 81 0.81 9.49 -31.93
N GLN A 82 -0.35 10.15 -31.99
CA GLN A 82 -0.81 10.85 -33.19
C GLN A 82 0.05 12.08 -33.49
N LEU A 83 0.41 12.84 -32.45
CA LEU A 83 1.28 14.01 -32.59
C LEU A 83 2.68 13.60 -33.06
N GLU A 84 3.24 12.53 -32.52
CA GLU A 84 4.53 11.98 -32.96
C GLU A 84 4.49 11.50 -34.41
N ALA A 85 3.38 10.88 -34.85
CA ALA A 85 3.19 10.46 -36.23
C ALA A 85 3.15 11.67 -37.18
N GLN A 86 2.37 12.70 -36.85
CA GLN A 86 2.26 13.93 -37.64
C GLN A 86 3.60 14.68 -37.72
N VAL A 87 4.33 14.77 -36.62
CA VAL A 87 5.67 15.40 -36.60
C VAL A 87 6.64 14.62 -37.50
N ARG A 88 6.59 13.28 -37.46
CA ARG A 88 7.47 12.42 -38.28
C ARG A 88 7.12 12.53 -39.76
N GLU A 89 5.84 12.60 -40.10
CA GLU A 89 5.35 12.85 -41.46
C GLU A 89 5.82 14.22 -41.97
N MET A 90 5.58 15.29 -41.20
CA MET A 90 6.03 16.65 -41.57
C MET A 90 7.55 16.76 -41.67
N ALA A 91 8.31 16.11 -40.79
CA ALA A 91 9.77 16.07 -40.87
C ALA A 91 10.25 15.36 -42.14
N SER A 92 9.61 14.24 -42.51
CA SER A 92 9.94 13.51 -43.74
C SER A 92 9.58 14.29 -45.01
N ASN A 93 8.42 14.96 -45.02
CA ASN A 93 7.98 15.75 -46.16
C ASN A 93 8.83 17.03 -46.33
N LYS A 94 9.22 17.67 -45.21
CA LYS A 94 10.12 18.84 -45.23
C LYS A 94 11.54 18.49 -45.68
N THR A 95 12.04 17.31 -45.37
CA THR A 95 13.36 16.84 -45.87
C THR A 95 13.30 16.45 -47.35
N GLY A 96 12.21 15.82 -47.81
CA GLY A 96 11.97 15.55 -49.23
C GLY A 96 11.83 16.83 -50.07
N ALA A 97 11.10 17.83 -49.59
CA ALA A 97 10.97 19.13 -50.27
C ALA A 97 12.31 19.88 -50.37
N LYS A 98 13.20 19.73 -49.37
CA LYS A 98 14.52 20.37 -49.36
C LYS A 98 15.52 19.71 -50.30
N SER A 99 15.36 18.42 -50.61
CA SER A 99 16.17 17.74 -51.64
C SER A 99 15.73 18.01 -53.08
N VAL A 100 14.45 18.34 -53.29
CA VAL A 100 13.89 18.58 -54.63
C VAL A 100 14.20 20.00 -55.15
N ASP A 101 14.39 20.98 -54.26
CA ASP A 101 14.71 22.38 -54.60
C ASP A 101 16.23 22.62 -54.86
N SER A 102 17.09 21.61 -54.64
CA SER A 102 18.55 21.72 -54.79
C SER A 102 19.13 20.85 -55.91
N SER A 103 18.33 20.48 -56.93
CA SER A 103 18.78 19.80 -58.16
C SER A 103 18.39 20.57 -59.41
#